data_AF-A0A428X6T8-F1
#
_entry.id   AF-A0A428X6T8-F1
#
_cell.length_a   1.000
_cell.length_b   1.000
_cell.length_c   1.000
_cell.angle_alpha   90.00
_cell.angle_beta   90.00
_cell.angle_gamma   90.00
#
_symmetry.space_group_name_H-M   'P 1'
#
loop_
_entity.id
_entity.type
_entity.pdbx_description
1 polymer ?
#
loop_
_entity_poly.entity_id
_entity_poly.type
_entity_poly.pdbx_seq_one_letter_code
_entity_poly.pdbx_strand_id
1 'polypeptide(L)'
;MTITAASRARRVSAWVLAPFVAAMLIVFPASAAWAHPLDITWQTSYLTLTAGKVDVEIKISVGALVAPALLTDLDRDTDHSLSGDEGNDYASRV
;
A
#
# COMPACT_ATOMS: atom_id res chain seq x y z
N MET A 1 -53.02 -30.38 16.73
CA MET A 1 -51.96 -30.54 15.72
C MET A 1 -51.00 -29.38 15.90
N THR A 2 -49.90 -29.54 16.64
CA THR A 2 -48.78 -28.58 16.69
C THR A 2 -47.62 -29.25 17.43
N ILE A 3 -46.58 -29.63 16.70
CA ILE A 3 -45.29 -30.06 17.27
C ILE A 3 -44.34 -28.87 17.12
N THR A 4 -44.01 -28.20 18.21
CA THR A 4 -43.00 -27.14 18.24
C THR A 4 -41.63 -27.78 18.43
N ALA A 5 -40.87 -27.91 17.34
CA ALA A 5 -39.47 -28.35 17.38
C ALA A 5 -38.58 -27.16 17.76
N ALA A 6 -38.12 -27.10 19.00
CA ALA A 6 -37.08 -26.17 19.42
C ALA A 6 -35.70 -26.70 19.00
N SER A 7 -35.12 -26.15 17.93
CA SER A 7 -33.75 -26.47 17.50
C SER A 7 -32.74 -25.82 18.45
N ARG A 8 -32.23 -26.60 19.40
CA ARG A 8 -31.15 -26.18 20.30
C ARG A 8 -29.82 -26.19 19.53
N ALA A 9 -29.44 -25.05 18.96
CA ALA A 9 -28.11 -24.89 18.38
C ALA A 9 -27.05 -25.15 19.46
N ARG A 10 -26.29 -26.24 19.30
CA ARG A 10 -25.17 -26.59 20.19
C ARG A 10 -24.11 -25.49 20.08
N ARG A 11 -23.91 -24.71 21.15
CA ARG A 11 -22.76 -23.82 21.29
C ARG A 11 -21.51 -24.69 21.38
N VAL A 12 -20.83 -24.88 20.26
CA VAL A 12 -19.49 -25.47 20.22
C VAL A 12 -18.51 -24.51 20.91
N SER A 13 -17.73 -25.04 21.84
CA SER A 13 -16.71 -24.28 22.57
C SER A 13 -15.64 -23.79 21.59
N ALA A 14 -15.28 -22.51 21.69
CA ALA A 14 -14.25 -21.88 20.85
C ALA A 14 -12.89 -22.62 20.91
N TRP A 15 -12.62 -23.31 22.02
CA TRP A 15 -11.40 -24.10 22.24
C TRP A 15 -11.29 -25.33 21.33
N VAL A 16 -12.42 -25.85 20.84
CA VAL A 16 -12.43 -26.99 19.91
C VAL A 16 -12.09 -26.54 18.48
N LEU A 17 -12.40 -25.29 18.13
CA LEU A 17 -12.16 -24.73 16.79
C LEU A 17 -10.77 -24.09 16.66
N ALA A 18 -10.18 -23.64 17.77
CA ALA A 18 -8.85 -23.01 17.81
C ALA A 18 -7.74 -23.80 17.08
N PRO A 19 -7.55 -25.12 17.28
CA PRO A 19 -6.50 -25.86 16.58
C PRO A 19 -6.76 -25.97 15.08
N PHE A 20 -8.03 -26.03 14.67
CA PHE A 20 -8.41 -26.10 13.26
C PHE A 20 -8.16 -24.78 12.54
N VAL A 21 -8.46 -23.66 13.20
CA VAL A 21 -8.15 -22.31 12.70
C VAL A 21 -6.64 -22.10 12.63
N ALA A 22 -5.89 -22.51 13.65
CA ALA A 22 -4.43 -22.43 13.64
C ALA A 22 -3.81 -23.28 12.52
N ALA A 23 -4.32 -24.50 12.29
CA ALA A 23 -3.89 -25.34 11.17
C ALA A 23 -4.21 -24.69 9.82
N MET A 24 -5.39 -24.06 9.65
CA MET A 24 -5.72 -23.33 8.43
C MET A 24 -4.76 -22.17 8.15
N LEU A 25 -4.37 -21.40 9.17
CA LEU A 25 -3.42 -20.28 9.03
C LEU A 25 -2.02 -20.74 8.57
N ILE A 26 -1.62 -21.97 8.91
CA ILE A 26 -0.33 -22.53 8.49
C ILE A 26 -0.41 -23.06 7.04
N VAL A 27 -1.52 -23.68 6.67
CA VAL A 27 -1.70 -24.32 5.35
C VAL A 27 -2.03 -23.29 4.27
N PHE A 28 -2.72 -22.19 4.62
CA PHE A 28 -3.00 -21.08 3.72
C PHE A 28 -2.17 -19.85 4.13
N PRO A 29 -0.87 -19.81 3.78
CA PRO A 29 -0.12 -18.57 3.93
C PRO A 29 -0.85 -17.49 3.14
N ALA A 30 -1.06 -16.32 3.76
CA ALA A 30 -1.60 -15.17 3.06
C ALA A 30 -0.72 -14.91 1.82
N SER A 31 -1.33 -14.99 0.64
CA SER A 31 -0.66 -14.63 -0.61
C SER A 31 -0.07 -13.23 -0.41
N ALA A 32 1.22 -13.04 -0.73
CA ALA A 32 1.77 -11.69 -0.82
C ALA A 32 0.83 -10.89 -1.74
N ALA A 33 0.41 -9.71 -1.32
CA ALA A 33 -0.33 -8.82 -2.20
C ALA A 33 0.63 -8.46 -3.34
N TRP A 34 0.46 -9.12 -4.49
CA TRP A 34 1.27 -8.81 -5.65
C TRP A 34 0.92 -7.40 -6.08
N ALA A 35 1.96 -6.61 -6.38
CA ALA A 35 1.81 -5.34 -7.06
C ALA A 35 0.84 -5.55 -8.22
N HIS A 36 -0.30 -4.86 -8.17
CA HIS A 36 -1.19 -4.88 -9.32
C HIS A 36 -0.36 -4.37 -10.51
N PRO A 37 -0.59 -4.81 -11.75
CA PRO A 37 0.15 -4.29 -12.91
C PRO A 37 0.07 -2.76 -13.08
N LEU A 38 -0.84 -2.10 -12.35
CA LEU A 38 -1.05 -0.66 -12.28
C LEU A 38 -0.30 0.03 -11.13
N ASP A 39 0.39 -0.72 -10.27
CA ASP A 39 1.30 -0.17 -9.27
C ASP A 39 2.60 0.28 -9.96
N ILE A 40 2.50 1.42 -10.64
CA ILE A 40 3.58 2.08 -11.37
C ILE A 40 3.79 3.49 -10.82
N THR A 41 4.97 4.05 -11.06
CA THR A 41 5.24 5.47 -10.85
C THR A 41 4.92 6.23 -12.13
N TRP A 42 4.04 7.23 -12.03
CA TRP A 42 3.72 8.13 -13.14
C TRP A 42 4.20 9.53 -12.81
N GLN A 43 5.05 10.09 -13.67
CA GLN A 43 5.54 11.46 -13.53
C GLN A 43 4.99 12.32 -14.67
N THR A 44 4.35 13.43 -14.32
CA THR A 44 3.91 14.45 -15.26
C THR A 44 4.64 15.74 -14.96
N SER A 45 5.23 16.37 -15.97
CA SER A 45 5.90 17.66 -15.83
C SER A 45 5.12 18.73 -16.60
N TYR A 46 4.82 19.85 -15.94
CA TYR A 46 4.22 21.03 -16.53
C TYR A 46 5.26 22.14 -16.57
N LEU A 47 5.39 22.77 -17.74
CA LEU A 47 6.29 23.89 -17.97
C LEU A 47 5.45 25.11 -18.29
N THR A 48 5.53 26.12 -17.44
CA THR A 48 4.89 27.42 -17.67
C THR A 48 5.96 28.44 -17.98
N LEU A 49 5.88 29.04 -19.16
CA LEU A 49 6.84 30.05 -19.62
C LEU A 49 6.23 31.44 -19.43
N THR A 50 6.94 32.31 -18.71
CA THR A 50 6.60 33.73 -18.58
C THR A 50 7.83 34.60 -18.92
N ALA A 51 7.65 35.91 -19.08
CA ALA A 51 8.75 36.80 -19.44
C ALA A 51 9.85 36.77 -18.36
N GLY A 52 11.00 36.18 -18.71
CA GLY A 52 12.17 36.08 -17.82
C GLY A 52 12.10 34.96 -16.77
N LYS A 53 11.08 34.08 -16.80
CA LYS A 53 10.94 32.98 -15.85
C LYS A 53 10.38 31.73 -16.50
N VAL A 54 10.83 30.58 -16.00
CA VAL A 54 10.29 29.25 -16.33
C VAL A 54 9.85 28.64 -15.02
N ASP A 55 8.55 28.40 -14.88
CA ASP A 55 8.00 27.67 -13.75
C ASP A 55 7.85 26.20 -14.16
N VAL A 56 8.40 25.31 -13.33
CA VAL A 56 8.34 23.86 -13.53
C VAL A 56 7.55 23.25 -12.38
N GLU A 57 6.46 22.55 -12.72
CA GLU A 57 5.70 21.76 -11.76
C GLU A 57 5.84 20.28 -12.11
N ILE A 58 6.29 19.47 -11.16
CA ILE A 58 6.43 18.02 -11.33
C ILE A 58 5.41 17.35 -10.41
N LYS A 59 4.51 16.57 -11.01
CA LYS A 59 3.52 15.79 -10.29
C LYS A 59 3.86 14.31 -10.42
N ILE A 60 4.12 13.66 -9.28
CA ILE A 60 4.42 12.23 -9.20
C ILE A 60 3.23 11.53 -8.54
N SER A 61 2.65 10.55 -9.25
CA SER A 61 1.60 9.67 -8.74
C SER A 61 2.19 8.27 -8.61
N VAL A 62 2.00 7.62 -7.46
CA VAL A 62 2.65 6.35 -7.15
C VAL A 62 1.62 5.32 -6.70
N GLY A 63 1.73 4.10 -7.24
CA GLY A 63 0.94 2.96 -6.78
C GLY A 63 1.19 2.63 -5.30
N ALA A 64 0.19 2.04 -4.63
CA ALA A 64 0.23 1.83 -3.17
C ALA A 64 1.35 0.88 -2.73
N LEU A 65 1.73 -0.06 -3.58
CA LEU A 65 2.81 -1.01 -3.29
C LEU A 65 4.21 -0.49 -3.67
N VAL A 66 4.30 0.56 -4.49
CA VAL A 66 5.56 1.21 -4.89
C VAL A 66 5.86 2.43 -4.01
N ALA A 67 4.82 3.13 -3.53
CA ALA A 67 4.94 4.35 -2.74
C ALA A 67 5.89 4.24 -1.54
N PRO A 68 5.87 3.16 -0.72
CA PRO A 68 6.77 3.06 0.43
C PRO A 68 8.25 3.03 0.04
N ALA A 69 8.59 2.30 -1.03
CA ALA A 69 9.96 2.22 -1.53
C ALA A 69 10.42 3.56 -2.11
N LEU A 70 9.55 4.25 -2.87
CA LEU A 70 9.88 5.55 -3.43
C LEU A 70 10.03 6.62 -2.34
N LEU A 71 9.14 6.66 -1.35
CA LEU A 71 9.22 7.59 -0.23
C LEU A 71 10.51 7.40 0.57
N THR A 72 10.91 6.16 0.84
CA THR A 72 12.16 5.87 1.55
C THR A 72 13.40 6.33 0.76
N ASP A 73 13.31 6.40 -0.57
CA ASP A 73 14.43 6.83 -1.41
C ASP A 73 14.45 8.36 -1.62
N LEU A 74 13.28 8.99 -1.66
CA LEU A 74 13.11 10.42 -1.96
C LEU A 74 13.12 11.31 -0.70
N ASP A 75 12.58 10.82 0.42
CA ASP A 75 12.48 11.48 1.73
C ASP A 75 13.16 10.57 2.76
N ARG A 76 14.50 10.62 2.78
CA ARG A 76 15.31 9.67 3.58
C ARG A 76 15.30 10.03 5.06
N ASP A 77 15.17 11.32 5.37
CA ASP A 77 15.10 11.78 6.74
C ASP A 77 13.66 11.77 7.31
N THR A 78 12.67 11.48 6.47
CA THR A 78 11.25 11.33 6.83
C THR A 78 10.67 12.63 7.39
N ASP A 79 11.16 13.78 6.92
CA ASP A 79 10.68 15.09 7.33
C ASP A 79 9.43 15.55 6.56
N HIS A 80 8.98 14.75 5.57
CA HIS A 80 7.86 15.01 4.68
C HIS A 80 8.03 16.27 3.80
N SER A 81 9.27 16.73 3.68
CA SER A 81 9.73 17.73 2.73
C SER A 81 10.65 17.08 1.72
N LEU A 82 10.92 17.79 0.62
CA LEU A 82 11.98 17.39 -0.30
C LEU A 82 13.07 18.44 -0.22
N SER A 83 14.20 18.08 0.38
CA SER A 83 15.36 18.95 0.41
C SER A 83 16.05 19.02 -0.96
N GLY A 84 16.87 20.06 -1.16
CA GLY A 84 17.65 20.20 -2.39
C GLY A 84 18.67 19.06 -2.57
N ASP A 85 19.24 18.56 -1.47
CA ASP A 85 20.22 17.48 -1.50
C ASP A 85 19.57 16.14 -1.87
N GLU A 86 18.42 15.82 -1.28
CA GLU A 86 17.65 14.62 -1.62
C GLU A 86 17.17 14.65 -3.07
N GLY A 87 16.66 15.81 -3.53
CA GLY A 87 16.24 16.00 -4.91
C GLY A 87 17.39 15.81 -5.90
N ASN A 88 18.58 16.34 -5.59
CA ASN A 88 19.75 16.22 -6.46
C ASN A 88 20.33 14.79 -6.45
N ASP A 89 20.36 14.14 -5.29
CA ASP A 89 20.76 12.74 -5.15
C ASP A 89 19.81 11.82 -5.95
N TYR A 90 18.50 12.03 -5.85
CA TYR A 90 17.52 11.31 -6.67
C TYR A 90 17.72 11.58 -8.16
N ALA A 91 17.84 12.85 -8.58
CA ALA A 91 18.03 13.24 -9.97
C ALA A 91 19.32 12.69 -10.60
N SER A 92 20.35 12.41 -9.81
CA SER A 92 21.59 11.80 -10.31
C SER A 92 21.43 10.33 -10.74
N ARG A 93 20.33 9.68 -10.35
CA ARG A 93 20.07 8.25 -10.57
C ARG A 93 19.04 7.95 -11.67
N VAL A 94 18.34 8.97 -12.17
CA VAL A 94 17.28 8.88 -13.21
C VAL A 94 17.70 9.54 -14.51
#